data_AF-A0A356WB05-F1
#
_entry.id   AF-A0A356WB05-F1
#
_cell.length_a   1.000
_cell.length_b   1.000
_cell.length_c   1.000
_cell.angle_alpha   90.00
_cell.angle_beta   90.00
_cell.angle_gamma   90.00
#
_symmetry.space_group_name_H-M   'P 1'
#
loop_
_entity.id
_entity.type
_entity.pdbx_description
1 polymer ?
#
loop_
_entity_poly.entity_id
_entity_poly.type
_entity_poly.pdbx_seq_one_letter_code
_entity_poly.pdbx_strand_id
1 'polypeptide(L)' 'MTEVIHASAQTIRNLKDVPASFRLAAFALLNTQSGSISFVLPGDRVLEYRHDKTGPHATIIVHNYDFVKRA' A
#
# COMPACT_ATOMS: atom_id res chain seq x y z
N MET A 1 -8.08 12.82 11.07
CA MET A 1 -6.76 12.27 11.47
C MET A 1 -6.49 11.12 10.54
N THR A 2 -5.35 11.11 9.84
CA THR A 2 -5.02 10.05 8.88
C THR A 2 -4.49 8.83 9.62
N GLU A 3 -5.09 7.67 9.41
CA GLU A 3 -4.64 6.41 10.02
C GLU A 3 -3.46 5.85 9.22
N VAL A 4 -2.31 5.67 9.86
CA VAL A 4 -1.13 5.06 9.23
C VAL A 4 -1.08 3.57 9.57
N ILE A 5 -1.11 2.74 8.55
CA ILE A 5 -1.07 1.29 8.62
C ILE A 5 0.26 0.83 8.03
N HIS A 6 1.11 0.22 8.85
CA HIS A 6 2.35 -0.38 8.33
C HIS A 6 2.02 -1.65 7.52
N ALA A 7 2.61 -1.74 6.33
CA ALA A 7 2.39 -2.85 5.42
C ALA A 7 3.02 -4.13 5.98
N SER A 8 2.19 -5.14 6.17
CA SER A 8 2.59 -6.51 6.49
C SER A 8 1.62 -7.46 5.82
N ALA A 9 1.98 -8.75 5.77
CA ALA A 9 1.07 -9.75 5.21
C ALA A 9 -0.28 -9.77 5.96
N GLN A 10 -0.28 -9.54 7.28
CA GLN A 10 -1.50 -9.53 8.08
C GLN A 10 -2.35 -8.27 7.85
N THR A 11 -1.72 -7.09 7.81
CA THR A 11 -2.47 -5.84 7.60
C THR A 11 -3.08 -5.80 6.21
N ILE A 12 -2.35 -6.23 5.17
CA ILE A 12 -2.85 -6.28 3.79
C ILE A 12 -4.06 -7.23 3.64
N ARG A 13 -4.06 -8.38 4.31
CA ARG A 13 -5.22 -9.30 4.32
C ARG A 13 -6.47 -8.65 4.92
N ASN A 14 -6.26 -7.85 5.97
CA ASN A 14 -7.31 -7.24 6.78
C ASN A 14 -7.76 -5.85 6.30
N LEU A 15 -7.21 -5.35 5.18
CA LEU A 15 -7.65 -4.09 4.58
C LEU A 15 -9.13 -4.18 4.16
N LYS A 16 -9.99 -3.46 4.88
CA LYS A 16 -11.41 -3.33 4.58
C LYS A 16 -11.63 -2.36 3.42
N ASP A 17 -12.63 -2.67 2.59
CA ASP A 17 -13.05 -1.85 1.44
C ASP A 17 -11.93 -1.66 0.39
N VAL A 18 -11.03 -2.65 0.31
CA VAL A 18 -9.93 -2.70 -0.68
C VAL A 18 -10.12 -3.93 -1.59
N PRO A 19 -10.17 -3.75 -2.92
CA PRO A 19 -10.34 -4.84 -3.86
C PRO A 19 -9.25 -5.91 -3.76
N ALA A 20 -9.60 -7.15 -4.09
CA ALA A 20 -8.66 -8.27 -4.08
C ALA A 20 -7.47 -8.04 -5.03
N SER A 21 -7.70 -7.42 -6.20
CA SER A 21 -6.65 -7.08 -7.17
C SER A 21 -5.61 -6.13 -6.58
N PHE A 22 -6.05 -5.06 -5.90
CA PHE A 22 -5.14 -4.15 -5.22
C PHE A 22 -4.39 -4.88 -4.10
N ARG A 23 -5.05 -5.71 -3.29
CA ARG A 23 -4.39 -6.50 -2.24
C ARG A 23 -3.30 -7.42 -2.81
N LEU A 24 -3.52 -8.03 -3.98
CA LEU A 24 -2.50 -8.84 -4.66
C LEU A 24 -1.27 -8.00 -5.07
N ALA A 25 -1.48 -6.82 -5.66
CA ALA A 25 -0.39 -5.90 -5.99
C ALA A 25 0.33 -5.42 -4.71
N ALA A 26 -0.40 -5.14 -3.64
CA ALA A 26 0.13 -4.75 -2.35
C ALA A 26 1.03 -5.83 -1.74
N PHE A 27 0.70 -7.13 -1.89
CA PHE A 27 1.59 -8.21 -1.46
C PHE A 27 2.89 -8.26 -2.25
N ALA A 28 2.86 -7.99 -3.56
CA ALA A 28 4.06 -8.00 -4.38
C ALA A 28 5.11 -6.97 -3.91
N LEU A 29 4.65 -5.84 -3.39
CA LEU A 29 5.48 -4.75 -2.87
C LEU A 29 6.12 -5.05 -1.50
N LEU A 30 5.70 -6.10 -0.79
CA LEU A 30 6.41 -6.54 0.43
C LEU A 30 7.81 -7.08 0.12
N ASN A 31 8.09 -7.46 -1.12
CA ASN A 31 9.40 -7.95 -1.54
C ASN A 31 10.41 -6.82 -1.85
N THR A 32 9.99 -5.56 -1.73
CA THR A 32 10.87 -4.41 -1.97
C THR A 32 11.98 -4.38 -0.91
N GLN A 33 13.22 -4.05 -1.27
CA GLN A 33 14.37 -4.18 -0.37
C GLN A 33 14.91 -2.85 0.18
N SER A 34 14.55 -1.73 -0.43
CA SER A 34 15.08 -0.42 -0.09
C SER A 34 14.07 0.69 -0.36
N GLY A 35 14.22 1.79 0.37
CA GLY A 35 13.33 2.94 0.28
C GLY A 35 11.97 2.68 0.92
N SER A 36 11.03 3.59 0.65
CA SER A 36 9.69 3.52 1.21
C SER A 36 8.63 3.94 0.21
N ILE A 37 7.45 3.33 0.32
CA ILE A 37 6.31 3.64 -0.53
C ILE A 37 5.10 3.84 0.38
N SER A 38 4.39 4.95 0.21
CA SER A 38 3.14 5.21 0.92
C SER A 38 1.98 5.25 -0.07
N PHE A 39 0.95 4.45 0.17
CA PHE A 39 -0.32 4.54 -0.54
C PHE A 39 -1.33 5.30 0.30
N VAL A 40 -1.74 6.48 -0.15
CA VAL A 40 -2.89 7.19 0.42
C VAL A 40 -4.15 6.54 -0.16
N LEU A 41 -4.83 5.75 0.65
CA LEU A 41 -6.04 5.03 0.29
C LEU A 41 -7.28 5.95 0.42
N PRO A 42 -8.36 5.66 -0.31
CA PRO A 42 -9.67 6.25 -0.04
C PRO A 42 -10.08 6.07 1.43
N GLY A 43 -10.56 7.16 2.04
CA GLY A 43 -11.02 7.18 3.44
C GLY A 43 -9.93 7.49 4.47
N ASP A 44 -8.97 8.37 4.14
CA ASP A 44 -7.96 8.90 5.06
C ASP A 44 -7.06 7.85 5.74
N ARG A 45 -6.76 6.76 5.03
CA ARG A 45 -5.83 5.72 5.48
C ARG A 45 -4.56 5.76 4.63
N VAL A 46 -3.41 5.50 5.24
CA VAL A 46 -2.12 5.38 4.56
C VAL A 46 -1.56 3.99 4.80
N LEU A 47 -1.32 3.24 3.72
CA LEU A 47 -0.56 2.00 3.78
C LEU A 47 0.92 2.31 3.52
N GLU A 48 1.75 2.19 4.54
CA GLU A 48 3.18 2.53 4.48
C GLU A 48 4.05 1.29 4.41
N TYR A 49 4.86 1.21 3.36
CA TYR A 49 5.96 0.25 3.21
C TYR A 49 7.24 0.94 3.64
N ARG A 50 7.75 0.60 4.83
CA ARG A 50 9.00 1.14 5.37
C ARG A 50 10.02 0.01 5.49
N HIS A 51 11.04 0.03 4.63
CA HIS A 51 12.11 -0.96 4.65
C HIS A 51 13.30 -0.44 5.48
N ASP A 52 14.15 -1.35 5.94
CA ASP A 52 15.25 -1.03 6.87
C ASP A 52 16.35 -0.15 6.26
N LYS A 53 16.46 -0.12 4.93
CA LYS A 53 17.45 0.68 4.22
C LYS A 53 16.88 2.01 3.77
N THR A 54 17.47 3.10 4.28
CA THR A 54 17.22 4.46 3.79
C THR A 54 17.37 4.52 2.28
N GLY A 55 16.43 5.17 1.61
CA GLY A 55 16.38 5.23 0.16
C GLY A 55 15.27 6.15 -0.31
N PRO A 56 14.97 6.15 -1.62
CA PRO A 56 13.92 6.99 -2.20
C PRO A 56 12.57 6.76 -1.52
N HIS A 57 11.80 7.83 -1.37
CA HIS A 57 10.42 7.79 -0.90
C HIS A 57 9.47 8.10 -2.05
N ALA A 58 8.43 7.28 -2.21
CA ALA A 58 7.36 7.52 -3.16
C ALA A 58 6.00 7.57 -2.46
N THR A 59 5.12 8.47 -2.91
CA THR A 59 3.73 8.52 -2.46
C THR A 59 2.80 8.31 -3.65
N ILE A 60 1.86 7.37 -3.50
CA ILE A 60 0.81 7.08 -4.48
C ILE A 60 -0.52 7.47 -3.86
N ILE A 61 -1.22 8.41 -4.50
CA ILE A 61 -2.55 8.84 -4.07
C ILE A 61 -3.59 8.05 -4.85
N VAL A 62 -4.32 7.18 -4.15
CA VAL A 62 -5.33 6.31 -4.75
C VAL A 62 -6.70 6.97 -4.62
N HIS A 63 -7.19 7.53 -5.73
CA HIS A 63 -8.56 8.06 -5.80
C HIS A 63 -9.60 6.96 -6.07
N ASN A 64 -9.24 5.99 -6.89
CA ASN A 64 -10.04 4.81 -7.25
C ASN A 64 -9.07 3.64 -7.52
N TYR A 65 -9.47 2.41 -7.21
CA TYR A 65 -8.69 1.18 -7.41
C TYR A 65 -8.70 0.63 -8.85
N ASP A 66 -9.45 1.25 -9.76
CA ASP A 66 -9.59 0.76 -11.14
C ASP A 66 -8.28 0.71 -11.95
N PHE A 67 -7.21 1.38 -11.50
CA PHE A 67 -5.88 1.32 -12.10
C PHE A 67 -5.16 -0.03 -11.94
N VAL A 68 -5.65 -0.92 -11.07
CA VAL A 68 -5.09 -2.27 -10.84
C VAL A 68 -5.97 -3.38 -11.45
N LYS A 69 -6.93 -3.03 -12.31
CA LYS A 69 -7.69 -4.04 -13.05
C LYS A 69 -6.77 -4.80 -14.01
N ARG A 70 -6.78 -6.13 -13.95
CA ARG A 70 -6.23 -6.97 -15.03
C ARG A 70 -7.05 -6.66 -16.28
N ALA A 71 -6.35 -6.32 -17.37
CA ALA A 71 -6.91 -6.34 -18.72
C ALA A 71 -7.29 -7.78 -19.11
#